data_AF-A0A7C2P2N8-F1
#
_entry.id   AF-A0A7C2P2N8-F1
#
_cell.length_a   1.000
_cell.length_b   1.000
_cell.length_c   1.000
_cell.angle_alpha   90.00
_cell.angle_beta   90.00
_cell.angle_gamma   90.00
#
_symmetry.space_group_name_H-M   'P 1'
#
loop_
_entity.id
_entity.type
_entity.pdbx_description
1 polymer ?
#
loop_
_entity_poly.entity_id
_entity_poly.type
_entity_poly.pdbx_seq_one_letter_code
_entity_poly.pdbx_strand_id
1 'polypeptide(L)'
;MGPLTEGLIVNVLGTLITILAVVIGAIVLIPILGVVLGLAVAFGGVLLWLLPIVLIAASDKVGTAEKILWILAIIFLSWFAWIFYFFFAPVFDRPQRHSYY
;
A
#
# COMPACT_ATOMS: atom_id res chain seq x y z
N MET A 1 36.93 -41.12 15.66
CA MET A 1 36.03 -40.08 16.19
C MET A 1 35.14 -40.74 17.23
N GLY A 2 35.03 -40.17 18.43
CA GLY A 2 34.31 -40.81 19.54
C GLY A 2 32.79 -40.55 19.46
N PRO A 3 31.95 -41.39 20.10
CA PRO A 3 30.49 -41.24 20.06
C PRO A 3 30.00 -39.87 20.58
N LEU A 4 30.80 -39.19 21.41
CA LEU A 4 30.51 -37.85 21.91
C LEU A 4 30.58 -36.76 20.82
N THR A 5 31.46 -36.90 19.80
CA THR A 5 31.60 -35.90 18.73
C THR A 5 30.46 -35.98 17.72
N GLU A 6 29.91 -37.17 17.50
CA GLU A 6 28.80 -37.38 16.57
C GLU A 6 27.50 -36.77 17.10
N GLY A 7 27.23 -36.94 18.40
CA GLY A 7 26.10 -36.31 19.09
C GLY A 7 26.15 -34.77 19.07
N LEU A 8 27.35 -34.20 19.20
CA LEU A 8 27.53 -32.74 19.12
C LEU A 8 27.28 -32.23 17.70
N ILE A 9 27.74 -32.95 16.67
CA ILE A 9 27.55 -32.59 15.26
C ILE A 9 26.06 -32.58 14.90
N VAL A 10 25.28 -33.61 15.28
CA VAL A 10 23.85 -33.65 14.95
C VAL A 10 23.05 -32.53 15.62
N ASN A 11 23.41 -32.15 16.86
CA ASN A 11 22.76 -31.04 17.56
C ASN A 11 23.07 -29.68 16.93
N VAL A 12 24.33 -29.48 16.51
CA VAL A 12 24.74 -28.26 15.80
C VAL A 12 24.03 -28.18 14.45
N LEU A 13 23.98 -29.27 13.68
CA LEU A 13 23.27 -29.31 12.41
C LEU A 13 21.77 -29.04 12.55
N GLY A 14 21.12 -29.64 13.54
CA GLY A 14 19.70 -29.39 13.83
C GLY A 14 19.43 -27.93 14.20
N THR A 15 20.32 -27.33 15.01
CA THR A 15 20.24 -25.91 15.38
C THR A 15 20.39 -25.00 14.16
N LEU A 16 21.36 -25.28 13.29
CA LEU A 16 21.59 -24.50 12.06
C LEU A 16 20.40 -24.58 11.10
N ILE A 17 19.82 -25.77 10.90
CA ILE A 17 18.63 -25.96 10.07
C ILE A 17 17.44 -25.18 10.64
N THR A 18 17.26 -25.21 11.96
CA THR A 18 16.18 -24.50 12.63
C THR A 18 16.32 -22.99 12.46
N ILE A 19 17.52 -22.44 12.65
CA ILE A 19 17.81 -21.02 12.43
C ILE A 19 17.54 -20.63 10.98
N LEU A 20 18.03 -21.42 10.02
CA LEU A 20 17.83 -21.14 8.60
C LEU A 20 16.34 -21.14 8.22
N ALA A 21 15.57 -22.11 8.72
CA ALA A 21 14.12 -22.18 8.50
C ALA A 21 13.40 -20.94 9.07
N VAL A 22 13.79 -20.49 10.27
CA VAL A 22 13.22 -19.28 10.89
C VAL A 22 13.57 -18.03 10.08
N VAL A 23 14.82 -17.90 9.61
CA VAL A 23 15.24 -16.76 8.80
C VAL A 23 14.50 -16.72 7.47
N ILE A 24 14.37 -17.85 6.79
CA ILE A 24 13.58 -17.94 5.54
C ILE A 24 12.12 -17.57 5.81
N GLY A 25 11.53 -18.10 6.89
CA GLY A 25 10.18 -17.75 7.32
C GLY A 25 10.01 -16.24 7.55
N ALA A 26 10.95 -15.61 8.24
CA ALA A 26 10.93 -14.16 8.49
C ALA A 26 11.07 -13.34 7.19
N ILE A 27 11.97 -13.75 6.28
CA ILE A 27 12.14 -13.10 4.97
C ILE A 27 10.87 -13.18 4.14
N VAL A 28 10.15 -14.30 4.18
CA VAL A 28 8.88 -14.49 3.47
C VAL A 28 7.73 -13.76 4.15
N LEU A 29 7.76 -13.60 5.47
CA LEU A 29 6.72 -12.90 6.22
C LEU A 29 6.70 -11.40 5.91
N ILE A 30 7.86 -10.76 5.74
CA ILE A 30 7.98 -9.33 5.43
C ILE A 30 7.18 -8.91 4.17
N PRO A 31 7.35 -9.54 2.99
CA PRO A 31 6.59 -9.18 1.81
C PRO A 31 5.11 -9.52 1.94
N ILE A 32 4.75 -10.62 2.61
CA ILE A 32 3.34 -10.97 2.85
C ILE A 32 2.66 -9.88 3.69
N LEU A 33 3.31 -9.43 4.77
CA LEU A 33 2.80 -8.32 5.59
C LEU A 33 2.69 -7.03 4.77
N GLY A 34 3.69 -6.73 3.93
CA GLY A 34 3.65 -5.58 3.03
C GLY A 34 2.45 -5.62 2.07
N VAL A 35 2.17 -6.78 1.47
CA VAL A 35 1.02 -6.97 0.57
C VAL A 35 -0.29 -6.84 1.33
N VAL A 36 -0.43 -7.48 2.50
CA VAL A 36 -1.65 -7.40 3.31
C VAL A 36 -1.93 -5.96 3.75
N LEU A 37 -0.91 -5.24 4.21
CA LEU A 37 -1.05 -3.83 4.59
C LEU A 37 -1.36 -2.96 3.37
N GLY A 38 -0.69 -3.17 2.24
CA GLY A 38 -0.96 -2.45 0.99
C GLY A 38 -2.41 -2.64 0.53
N LEU A 39 -2.92 -3.86 0.58
CA LEU A 39 -4.32 -4.18 0.26
C LEU A 39 -5.29 -3.53 1.25
N ALA A 40 -4.98 -3.57 2.56
CA ALA A 40 -5.82 -2.94 3.58
C ALA A 40 -5.90 -1.41 3.40
N VAL A 41 -4.77 -0.76 3.08
CA VAL A 41 -4.71 0.68 2.80
C VAL A 41 -5.45 1.01 1.52
N ALA A 42 -5.27 0.24 0.44
CA ALA A 42 -5.98 0.45 -0.81
C ALA A 42 -7.50 0.30 -0.63
N PHE A 43 -7.93 -0.75 0.08
CA PHE A 43 -9.33 -0.98 0.38
C PHE A 43 -9.92 0.14 1.24
N GLY A 44 -9.24 0.52 2.33
CA GLY A 44 -9.65 1.65 3.17
C GLY A 44 -9.70 2.97 2.40
N GLY A 45 -8.74 3.22 1.51
CA GLY A 45 -8.72 4.40 0.64
C GLY A 45 -9.93 4.47 -0.29
N VAL A 46 -10.31 3.34 -0.91
CA VAL A 46 -11.53 3.26 -1.74
C VAL A 46 -12.79 3.51 -0.92
N LEU A 47 -12.89 2.95 0.30
CA LEU A 47 -14.04 3.21 1.17
C LEU A 47 -14.15 4.67 1.59
N LEU A 48 -13.03 5.30 1.96
CA LEU A 48 -12.98 6.72 2.30
C LEU A 48 -13.34 7.61 1.10
N TRP A 49 -12.91 7.22 -0.11
CA TRP A 49 -13.27 7.92 -1.34
C TRP A 49 -14.76 7.78 -1.70
N LEU A 50 -15.37 6.61 -1.44
CA LEU A 50 -16.80 6.37 -1.63
C LEU A 50 -17.68 7.02 -0.55
N LEU A 51 -17.13 7.29 0.64
CA LEU A 51 -17.86 7.86 1.78
C LEU A 51 -18.68 9.12 1.44
N PRO A 52 -18.14 10.16 0.77
CA PRO A 52 -18.93 11.33 0.38
C PRO A 52 -20.06 10.99 -0.60
N ILE A 53 -19.85 10.03 -1.49
CA ILE A 53 -20.88 9.57 -2.45
C ILE A 53 -22.03 8.89 -1.70
N VAL A 54 -21.71 8.00 -0.75
CA VAL A 54 -22.71 7.30 0.07
C VAL A 54 -23.46 8.28 0.98
N LEU A 55 -22.75 9.23 1.60
CA LEU A 55 -23.35 10.22 2.49
C LEU A 55 -24.39 11.09 1.75
N ILE A 56 -24.08 11.49 0.52
CA ILE A 56 -25.00 12.29 -0.31
C ILE A 56 -26.17 11.43 -0.80
N ALA A 57 -25.89 10.19 -1.23
CA ALA A 57 -26.93 9.27 -1.68
C ALA A 57 -27.96 8.96 -0.57
N ALA A 58 -27.49 8.74 0.66
CA ALA A 58 -28.31 8.44 1.83
C ALA A 58 -28.96 9.67 2.49
N SER A 59 -28.53 10.89 2.12
CA SER A 59 -29.07 12.13 2.72
C SER A 59 -30.45 12.47 2.17
N ASP A 60 -31.45 12.66 3.02
CA ASP A 60 -32.78 13.13 2.62
C ASP A 60 -32.85 14.66 2.44
N LYS A 61 -31.72 15.37 2.58
CA LYS A 61 -31.66 16.83 2.55
C LYS A 61 -31.65 17.44 1.14
N VAL A 62 -31.36 16.64 0.12
CA VAL A 62 -31.20 17.09 -1.28
C VAL A 62 -32.04 16.21 -2.21
N GLY A 63 -32.61 16.81 -3.25
CA GLY A 63 -33.48 16.09 -4.19
C GLY A 63 -32.72 15.03 -5.01
N THR A 64 -33.43 14.04 -5.58
CA THR A 64 -32.80 12.94 -6.34
C THR A 64 -31.96 13.43 -7.53
N ALA A 65 -32.40 14.47 -8.24
CA ALA A 65 -31.63 15.08 -9.33
C ALA A 65 -30.37 15.82 -8.82
N GLU A 66 -30.50 16.51 -7.68
CA GLU A 66 -29.38 17.21 -7.04
C GLU A 66 -28.32 16.22 -6.55
N LYS A 67 -28.73 15.08 -5.97
CA LYS A 67 -27.82 13.99 -5.57
C LYS A 67 -26.95 13.52 -6.74
N ILE A 68 -27.56 13.29 -7.90
CA ILE A 68 -26.84 12.84 -9.10
C ILE A 68 -25.82 13.90 -9.54
N LEU A 69 -26.19 15.19 -9.51
CA LEU A 69 -25.29 16.28 -9.87
C LEU A 69 -24.08 16.35 -8.92
N TRP A 70 -24.31 16.21 -7.61
CA TRP A 70 -23.24 16.21 -6.61
C TRP A 70 -22.30 15.00 -6.74
N ILE A 71 -22.85 13.80 -6.93
CA ILE A 71 -22.05 12.58 -7.14
C ILE A 71 -21.22 12.71 -8.42
N LEU A 72 -21.83 13.18 -9.51
CA LEU A 72 -21.13 13.41 -10.78
C LEU A 72 -20.01 14.44 -10.61
N ALA A 73 -20.26 15.53 -9.88
CA ALA A 73 -19.26 16.56 -9.60
C ALA A 73 -18.07 16.01 -8.80
N ILE A 74 -18.31 15.20 -7.77
CA ILE A 74 -17.24 14.57 -6.96
C ILE A 74 -16.39 13.63 -7.82
N ILE A 75 -17.03 12.80 -8.64
CA ILE A 75 -16.32 11.87 -9.53
C ILE A 75 -15.50 12.65 -10.56
N PHE A 76 -16.08 13.66 -11.20
CA PHE A 76 -15.38 14.49 -12.19
C PHE A 76 -14.19 15.21 -11.56
N LEU A 77 -14.39 15.89 -10.43
CA LEU A 77 -13.34 16.68 -9.80
C LEU A 77 -12.21 15.78 -9.27
N SER A 78 -12.55 14.64 -8.67
CA SER A 78 -11.56 13.69 -8.16
C SER A 78 -10.78 13.02 -9.29
N TRP A 79 -11.44 12.60 -10.37
CA TRP A 79 -10.76 11.94 -11.49
C TRP A 79 -9.92 12.93 -12.30
N PHE A 80 -10.44 14.13 -12.55
CA PHE A 80 -9.76 15.15 -13.34
C PHE A 80 -8.55 15.77 -12.62
N ALA A 81 -8.54 15.79 -11.28
CA ALA A 81 -7.38 16.21 -10.49
C ALA A 81 -6.13 15.37 -10.78
N TRP A 82 -6.29 14.06 -11.01
CA TRP A 82 -5.17 13.18 -11.39
C TRP A 82 -4.63 13.51 -12.78
N ILE A 83 -5.51 13.77 -13.74
CA ILE A 83 -5.11 14.14 -15.11
C ILE A 83 -4.31 15.45 -15.08
N PHE A 84 -4.80 16.46 -14.35
CA PHE A 84 -4.06 17.71 -14.18
C PHE A 84 -2.75 17.54 -13.42
N TYR A 85 -2.68 16.65 -12.44
CA TYR A 85 -1.42 16.33 -11.77
C TYR A 85 -0.37 15.83 -12.77
N PHE A 86 -0.73 14.90 -13.67
CA PHE A 86 0.19 14.42 -14.70
C PHE A 86 0.58 15.48 -15.73
N PHE A 87 -0.28 16.47 -15.99
CA PHE A 87 0.03 17.54 -16.93
C PHE A 87 0.89 18.64 -16.29
N PHE A 88 0.60 19.03 -15.04
CA PHE A 88 1.34 20.08 -14.34
C PHE A 88 2.69 19.61 -13.79
N ALA A 89 2.82 18.34 -13.37
CA ALA A 89 4.07 17.80 -12.85
C ALA A 89 5.28 18.00 -13.80
N PRO A 90 5.20 17.68 -15.10
CA PRO A 90 6.30 17.93 -16.05
C PRO A 90 6.40 19.40 -16.51
N VAL A 91 5.32 20.19 -16.39
CA VAL A 91 5.33 21.61 -16.80
C VAL A 91 6.10 22.48 -15.79
N PHE A 92 6.08 22.10 -14.51
CA PHE A 92 6.85 22.77 -13.47
C PHE A 92 8.09 21.96 -13.12
N ASP A 93 8.96 21.73 -14.11
CA ASP A 93 10.30 21.21 -13.84
C ASP A 93 11.02 22.15 -12.88
N ARG A 94 11.46 21.60 -11.74
CA ARG A 94 12.29 22.34 -10.79
C ARG A 94 13.53 22.79 -11.55
N PRO A 95 13.92 24.08 -11.53
CA PRO A 95 15.17 24.49 -12.14
C PRO A 95 16.27 23.68 -11.49
N GLN A 96 16.84 22.75 -12.25
CA GLN A 96 17.97 21.95 -11.81
C GLN A 96 19.09 22.93 -11.54
N ARG A 97 19.28 23.28 -10.26
CA ARG A 97 20.41 24.10 -9.85
C ARG A 97 21.66 23.29 -10.17
N HIS A 98 22.22 23.56 -11.35
CA HIS A 98 23.55 23.13 -11.74
C HIS A 98 24.50 23.77 -10.73
N SER A 99 24.84 23.00 -9.71
CA SER A 99 25.86 23.36 -8.74
C SER A 99 27.20 23.25 -9.46
N TYR A 100 27.66 24.36 -10.03
CA TYR A 100 29.03 24.53 -10.47
C TYR A 100 29.90 24.79 -9.24
N TYR A 101 30.26 23.74 -8.52
CA TYR A 101 31.37 23.73 -7.56
C TYR A 101 32.01 22.35 -7.57
#